data_AF-A0A1S2PJU0-F1
#
_entry.id   AF-A0A1S2PJU0-F1
#
_cell.length_a   1.000
_cell.length_b   1.000
_cell.length_c   1.000
_cell.angle_alpha   90.00
_cell.angle_beta   90.00
_cell.angle_gamma   90.00
#
_symmetry.space_group_name_H-M   'P 1'
#
loop_
_entity.id
_entity.type
_entity.pdbx_description
1 polymer ?
#
loop_
_entity_poly.entity_id
_entity_poly.type
_entity_poly.pdbx_seq_one_letter_code
_entity_poly.pdbx_strand_id
1 'polypeptide(L)'
;MRWLMSRGERTRPDTPRYAECPAPDKARALALVDDFAHLFTVLREWREVYGDELTAWAMQVEADSIENLPAELIDEWEWQGDPIRIDTERGGYLRVSDYRDVPVRPGISTHTTAGLPLWTTTP
;
A
#
# COMPACT_ATOMS: atom_id res chain seq x y z
N MET A 1 -8.97 -14.88 -6.70
CA MET A 1 -8.59 -13.77 -5.81
C MET A 1 -7.57 -14.27 -4.81
N ARG A 2 -6.41 -13.61 -4.76
CA ARG A 2 -5.33 -13.85 -3.79
C ARG A 2 -5.06 -12.56 -3.02
N TRP A 3 -4.27 -12.62 -1.96
CA TRP A 3 -3.82 -11.45 -1.22
C TRP A 3 -2.37 -11.13 -1.56
N LEU A 4 -2.15 -9.93 -2.08
CA LEU A 4 -0.83 -9.35 -2.24
C LEU A 4 -0.53 -8.48 -1.03
N MET A 5 0.68 -8.60 -0.48
CA MET A 5 1.12 -7.82 0.67
C MET A 5 2.52 -7.26 0.43
N SER A 6 2.68 -5.94 0.56
CA SER A 6 3.97 -5.25 0.51
C SER A 6 4.40 -4.82 1.91
N ARG A 7 5.70 -4.90 2.19
CA ARG A 7 6.28 -4.34 3.40
C ARG A 7 6.42 -2.83 3.24
N GLY A 8 5.83 -2.07 4.15
CA GLY A 8 6.01 -0.63 4.23
C GLY A 8 7.43 -0.25 4.66
N GLU A 9 7.97 0.83 4.10
CA GLU A 9 9.27 1.37 4.48
C GLU A 9 9.15 2.77 5.09
N ARG A 10 9.85 3.01 6.20
CA ARG A 10 9.93 4.34 6.79
C ARG A 10 10.95 5.14 5.98
N THR A 11 10.46 6.02 5.13
CA THR A 11 11.27 6.92 4.31
C THR A 11 11.77 8.13 5.10
N ARG A 12 11.13 8.48 6.23
CA ARG A 12 11.54 9.59 7.12
C ARG A 12 11.38 9.25 8.61
N PRO A 13 12.34 9.62 9.47
CA PRO A 13 12.24 9.39 10.92
C PRO A 13 11.18 10.27 11.61
N ASP A 14 10.80 11.39 10.99
CA ASP A 14 10.12 12.48 11.70
C ASP A 14 8.58 12.47 11.59
N THR A 15 7.96 11.53 10.86
CA THR A 15 6.48 11.32 10.74
C THR A 15 6.15 10.07 9.91
N PRO A 16 5.01 9.33 10.07
CA PRO A 16 4.18 9.03 11.23
C PRO A 16 4.63 7.73 11.97
N ARG A 17 3.82 7.17 12.90
CA ARG A 17 4.13 5.94 13.68
C ARG A 17 4.22 4.66 12.82
N TYR A 18 3.66 4.69 11.60
CA TYR A 18 3.61 3.59 10.64
C TYR A 18 4.38 3.93 9.35
N ALA A 19 4.77 2.92 8.59
CA ALA A 19 5.54 3.08 7.35
C ALA A 19 4.64 3.38 6.12
N GLU A 20 5.17 4.06 5.11
CA GLU A 20 4.43 4.37 3.87
C GLU A 20 4.13 3.09 3.08
N CYS A 21 3.10 3.12 2.22
CA CYS A 21 2.73 2.00 1.36
C CYS A 21 3.54 2.07 0.05
N PRO A 22 4.56 1.21 -0.16
CA PRO A 22 5.23 1.15 -1.44
C PRO A 22 4.36 0.41 -2.45
N ALA A 23 4.46 0.82 -3.71
CA ALA A 23 4.02 0.03 -4.83
C ALA A 23 4.73 -1.33 -4.86
N PRO A 24 4.11 -2.40 -5.38
CA PRO A 24 4.69 -3.74 -5.37
C PRO A 24 6.08 -3.84 -6.00
N ASP A 25 6.33 -3.11 -7.09
CA ASP A 25 7.63 -3.05 -7.80
C ASP A 25 8.73 -2.32 -7.01
N LYS A 26 8.34 -1.48 -6.04
CA LYS A 26 9.25 -0.70 -5.18
C LYS A 26 9.40 -1.31 -3.79
N ALA A 27 8.62 -2.34 -3.46
CA ALA A 27 8.61 -2.95 -2.15
C ALA A 27 9.85 -3.82 -1.93
N ARG A 28 10.54 -3.62 -0.81
CA ARG A 28 11.69 -4.45 -0.42
C ARG A 28 11.33 -5.89 -0.08
N ALA A 29 10.08 -6.12 0.29
CA ALA A 29 9.51 -7.44 0.51
C ALA A 29 8.06 -7.46 0.05
N LEU A 30 7.69 -8.54 -0.63
CA LEU A 30 6.39 -8.73 -1.26
C LEU A 30 5.98 -10.19 -1.09
N ALA A 31 4.70 -10.43 -0.84
CA ALA A 31 4.15 -11.77 -0.71
C ALA A 31 2.79 -11.85 -1.40
N LEU A 32 2.53 -12.99 -2.03
CA LEU A 32 1.24 -13.33 -2.62
C LEU A 32 0.78 -14.64 -2.00
N VAL A 33 -0.39 -14.62 -1.37
CA VAL A 33 -0.94 -15.77 -0.65
C VAL A 33 -2.39 -16.00 -1.01
N ASP A 34 -2.88 -17.23 -0.90
CA ASP A 34 -4.26 -17.55 -1.26
C ASP A 34 -5.29 -17.03 -0.24
N ASP A 35 -4.91 -16.92 1.04
CA ASP A 35 -5.82 -16.58 2.14
C ASP A 35 -5.28 -15.44 3.02
N PHE A 36 -6.19 -14.61 3.53
CA PHE A 36 -5.83 -13.49 4.40
C PHE A 36 -5.08 -13.94 5.67
N ALA A 37 -5.45 -15.08 6.25
CA ALA A 37 -4.79 -15.63 7.44
C ALA A 37 -3.31 -15.98 7.19
N HIS A 38 -2.94 -16.33 5.95
CA HIS A 38 -1.55 -16.61 5.61
C HIS A 38 -0.66 -15.37 5.66
N LEU A 39 -1.23 -14.16 5.54
CA LEU A 39 -0.48 -12.90 5.72
C LEU A 39 0.18 -12.82 7.10
N PHE A 40 -0.45 -13.36 8.14
CA PHE A 40 0.11 -13.36 9.49
C PHE A 40 1.31 -14.30 9.63
N THR A 41 1.33 -15.39 8.85
CA THR A 41 2.49 -16.30 8.78
C THR A 41 3.68 -15.60 8.13
N VAL A 42 3.44 -14.94 6.99
CA VAL A 42 4.45 -14.12 6.30
C VAL A 42 4.96 -13.00 7.19
N LEU A 43 4.08 -12.29 7.90
CA LEU A 43 4.47 -11.24 8.83
C LEU A 43 5.37 -11.74 9.95
N ARG A 44 5.11 -12.93 10.48
CA ARG A 44 5.96 -13.54 11.50
C ARG A 44 7.37 -13.78 10.96
N GLU A 45 7.50 -14.32 9.75
CA GLU A 45 8.80 -14.54 9.10
C GLU A 45 9.52 -13.21 8.82
N TRP A 46 8.78 -12.21 8.33
CA TRP A 46 9.32 -10.86 8.11
C TRP A 46 9.82 -10.21 9.41
N ARG A 47 9.20 -10.46 10.56
CA ARG A 47 9.69 -9.94 11.85
C ARG A 47 11.05 -10.49 12.23
N GLU A 48 11.33 -11.75 11.92
CA GLU A 48 12.63 -12.37 12.18
C GLU A 48 13.74 -11.75 11.33
N VAL A 49 13.40 -11.30 10.11
CA VAL A 49 14.36 -10.73 9.14
C VAL A 49 14.52 -9.22 9.28
N TYR A 50 13.41 -8.51 9.50
CA TYR A 50 13.34 -7.06 9.40
C TYR A 50 13.12 -6.34 10.74
N GLY A 51 12.90 -7.09 11.83
CA GLY A 51 12.71 -6.56 13.18
C GLY A 51 11.27 -6.61 13.67
N ASP A 52 11.08 -6.33 14.96
CA ASP A 52 9.79 -6.51 15.65
C ASP A 52 8.71 -5.51 15.26
N GLU A 53 9.10 -4.32 14.81
CA GLU A 53 8.19 -3.23 14.44
C GLU A 53 8.19 -3.04 12.93
N LEU A 54 7.09 -3.46 12.29
CA LEU A 54 6.90 -3.46 10.85
C LEU A 54 5.50 -2.96 10.54
N THR A 55 5.36 -2.30 9.40
CA THR A 55 4.05 -2.05 8.78
C THR A 55 4.02 -2.82 7.48
N ALA A 56 2.93 -3.52 7.21
CA ALA A 56 2.64 -4.12 5.91
C ALA A 56 1.29 -3.63 5.40
N TRP A 57 1.15 -3.64 4.08
CA TRP A 57 -0.03 -3.20 3.36
C TRP A 57 -0.50 -4.33 2.46
N ALA A 58 -1.78 -4.66 2.51
CA ALA A 58 -2.33 -5.82 1.81
C ALA A 58 -3.61 -5.50 1.06
N MET A 59 -3.79 -6.12 -0.11
CA MET A 59 -4.96 -5.98 -0.97
C MET A 59 -5.31 -7.32 -1.63
N GLN A 60 -6.60 -7.53 -1.91
CA GLN A 60 -7.01 -8.64 -2.77
C GLN A 60 -6.71 -8.30 -4.23
N VAL A 61 -6.14 -9.27 -4.95
CA VAL A 61 -5.72 -9.10 -6.34
C VAL A 61 -6.06 -10.32 -7.19
N GLU A 62 -6.19 -10.09 -8.49
CA GLU A 62 -6.17 -11.13 -9.52
C GLU A 62 -4.74 -11.27 -10.08
N ALA A 63 -3.91 -12.03 -9.36
CA ALA A 63 -2.55 -12.32 -9.78
C ALA A 63 -2.18 -13.76 -9.45
N ASP A 64 -1.48 -14.42 -10.39
CA ASP A 64 -1.03 -15.80 -10.24
C ASP A 64 0.44 -15.91 -9.80
N SER A 65 1.22 -14.84 -9.98
CA SER A 65 2.65 -14.81 -9.64
C SER A 65 3.10 -13.41 -9.24
N ILE A 66 4.04 -13.36 -8.29
CA ILE A 66 4.72 -12.13 -7.87
C ILE A 66 5.70 -11.65 -8.95
N GLU A 67 6.25 -12.56 -9.76
CA GLU A 67 7.25 -12.22 -10.77
C GLU A 67 6.66 -11.48 -11.97
N ASN A 68 5.34 -11.60 -12.18
CA ASN A 68 4.64 -11.04 -13.35
C ASN A 68 3.33 -10.38 -12.90
N LEU A 69 3.42 -9.37 -12.04
CA LEU A 69 2.26 -8.57 -11.68
C LEU A 69 1.81 -7.69 -12.88
N PRO A 70 0.51 -7.65 -13.21
CA PRO A 70 -0.01 -6.74 -14.23
C PRO A 70 0.32 -5.28 -13.91
N ALA A 71 0.63 -4.48 -14.93
CA ALA A 71 0.92 -3.06 -14.73
C ALA A 71 -0.30 -2.30 -14.18
N GLU A 72 -1.50 -2.71 -14.60
CA GLU A 72 -2.76 -2.15 -14.14
C GLU A 72 -2.95 -2.34 -12.62
N LEU A 73 -2.47 -3.45 -12.07
CA LEU A 73 -2.50 -3.72 -10.64
C LEU A 73 -1.55 -2.80 -9.88
N ILE A 74 -0.37 -2.52 -10.43
CA ILE A 74 0.60 -1.60 -9.82
C ILE A 74 0.01 -0.19 -9.79
N ASP A 75 -0.61 0.24 -10.88
CA ASP A 75 -1.30 1.54 -10.96
C ASP A 75 -2.48 1.62 -9.98
N GLU A 76 -3.30 0.57 -9.89
CA GLU A 76 -4.42 0.51 -8.93
C GLU A 76 -3.91 0.59 -7.48
N TRP A 77 -2.83 -0.11 -7.17
CA TRP A 77 -2.19 -0.07 -5.85
C TRP A 77 -1.69 1.33 -5.49
N GLU A 78 -1.11 2.07 -6.43
CA GLU A 78 -0.60 3.42 -6.21
C GLU A 78 -1.72 4.48 -6.08
N TRP A 79 -2.79 4.35 -6.85
CA TRP A 79 -3.77 5.43 -7.03
C TRP A 79 -5.13 5.18 -6.40
N GLN A 80 -5.58 3.92 -6.34
CA GLN A 80 -6.91 3.55 -5.88
C GLN A 80 -6.90 2.79 -4.57
N GLY A 81 -5.74 2.22 -4.20
CA GLY A 81 -5.67 1.25 -3.14
C GLY A 81 -6.18 1.79 -1.81
N ASP A 82 -7.21 1.12 -1.31
CA ASP A 82 -7.59 1.16 0.09
C ASP A 82 -7.06 -0.10 0.81
N PRO A 83 -5.74 -0.23 1.02
CA PRO A 83 -5.14 -1.43 1.56
C PRO A 83 -5.52 -1.66 3.02
N ILE A 84 -5.52 -2.93 3.42
CA ILE A 84 -5.47 -3.29 4.84
C ILE A 84 -4.04 -3.03 5.33
N ARG A 85 -3.91 -2.16 6.34
CA ARG A 85 -2.63 -1.97 7.04
C ARG A 85 -2.53 -2.95 8.20
N ILE A 86 -1.39 -3.61 8.31
CA ILE A 86 -1.06 -4.48 9.44
C ILE A 86 0.23 -3.98 10.08
N ASP A 87 0.15 -3.53 11.33
CA ASP A 87 1.30 -3.13 12.12
C ASP A 87 1.68 -4.22 13.12
N THR A 88 2.96 -4.57 13.18
CA THR A 88 3.52 -5.40 14.25
C THR A 88 4.03 -4.48 15.36
N GLU A 89 3.62 -4.77 16.59
CA GLU A 89 4.02 -3.99 17.76
C GLU A 89 4.86 -4.85 18.73
N ARG A 90 5.70 -4.17 19.54
CA ARG A 90 6.46 -4.84 20.60
C ARG A 90 5.54 -5.64 21.52
N GLY A 91 5.99 -6.83 21.91
CA GLY A 91 5.17 -7.77 22.68
C GLY A 91 4.35 -8.74 21.82
N GLY A 92 4.48 -8.68 20.50
CA GLY A 92 3.86 -9.65 19.58
C GLY A 92 2.41 -9.33 19.22
N TYR A 93 1.94 -8.12 19.53
CA TYR A 93 0.62 -7.65 19.15
C TYR A 93 0.59 -7.27 17.66
N LEU A 94 -0.60 -7.41 17.07
CA LEU A 94 -0.90 -6.99 15.72
C LEU A 94 -2.03 -5.97 15.76
N ARG A 95 -1.86 -4.88 15.02
CA ARG A 95 -2.93 -3.91 14.76
C ARG A 95 -3.31 -3.98 13.29
N VAL A 96 -4.57 -4.32 13.03
CA VAL A 96 -5.13 -4.34 11.67
C VAL A 96 -6.01 -3.10 11.50
N SER A 97 -5.79 -2.35 10.43
CA SER A 97 -6.59 -1.17 10.08
C SER A 97 -7.07 -1.33 8.65
N ASP A 98 -8.39 -1.38 8.48
CA ASP A 98 -9.04 -1.54 7.18
C ASP A 98 -9.38 -0.16 6.62
N TYR A 99 -8.80 0.18 5.47
CA TYR A 99 -9.01 1.46 4.81
C TYR A 99 -10.01 1.37 3.65
N ARG A 100 -10.58 0.20 3.34
CA ARG A 100 -11.47 -0.08 2.18
C ARG A 100 -12.72 0.78 2.06
N ASP A 101 -13.12 1.43 3.15
CA ASP A 101 -14.29 2.31 3.19
C ASP A 101 -13.91 3.77 3.53
N VAL A 102 -12.62 4.11 3.53
CA VAL A 102 -12.16 5.45 3.87
C VAL A 102 -12.10 6.28 2.60
N PRO A 103 -12.94 7.32 2.44
CA PRO A 103 -12.90 8.14 1.23
C PRO A 103 -11.51 8.77 1.05
N VAL A 104 -10.90 8.49 -0.10
CA VAL A 104 -9.65 9.10 -0.55
C VAL A 104 -9.77 10.61 -0.35
N ARG A 105 -8.89 11.20 0.46
CA ARG A 105 -8.85 12.66 0.63
C ARG A 105 -8.57 13.30 -0.74
N PRO A 106 -9.40 14.23 -1.23
CA PRO A 106 -9.07 14.98 -2.44
C PRO A 106 -7.93 15.93 -2.09
N GLY A 107 -6.70 15.54 -2.40
CA GLY A 107 -5.53 16.28 -1.95
C GLY A 107 -4.23 15.76 -2.52
N ILE A 108 -4.17 15.64 -3.85
CA ILE A 108 -3.10 16.10 -4.78
C ILE A 108 -3.61 15.73 -6.18
N SER A 109 -4.61 16.47 -6.66
CA SER A 109 -4.92 16.54 -8.08
C SER A 109 -4.24 17.78 -8.63
N THR A 110 -2.94 17.69 -8.90
CA THR A 110 -2.26 18.66 -9.77
C THR A 110 -1.55 17.92 -10.89
N HIS A 111 -2.34 17.30 -11.76
CA HIS A 111 -1.97 17.26 -13.17
C HIS A 111 -2.75 18.37 -13.87
N THR A 112 -2.03 19.46 -14.09
CA THR A 112 -2.25 20.45 -15.14
C THR A 112 -2.52 19.70 -16.44
N THR A 113 -3.79 19.49 -16.76
CA THR A 113 -4.18 19.25 -18.14
C THR A 113 -3.90 20.55 -18.88
N ALA A 114 -2.99 20.48 -19.84
CA ALA A 114 -2.80 21.53 -20.83
C ALA A 114 -4.14 21.79 -21.52
N GLY A 115 -4.85 22.81 -21.05
CA GLY A 115 -6.12 23.27 -21.58
C GLY A 115 -6.22 24.75 -21.29
N LEU A 116 -6.05 25.57 -22.33
CA LEU A 116 -6.05 27.03 -22.33
C LEU A 116 -7.10 27.63 -21.38
N PRO A 117 -6.75 28.61 -20.52
CA PRO A 117 -7.74 29.41 -19.85
C PRO A 117 -8.29 30.45 -20.84
N LEU A 118 -9.49 30.23 -21.35
CA LEU A 118 -10.31 31.23 -22.02
C LEU A 118 -10.78 32.25 -20.97
N TRP A 119 -10.08 33.39 -20.88
CA TRP A 119 -10.62 34.58 -20.22
C TRP A 119 -11.25 35.45 -21.30
N THR A 120 -12.57 35.36 -21.46
CA THR A 120 -13.35 36.36 -22.17
C THR A 120 -13.60 37.54 -21.24
N THR A 121 -13.00 38.69 -21.55
CA THR A 121 -13.48 40.00 -21.12
C THR A 121 -14.11 40.69 -22.32
N THR A 122 -15.31 41.23 -22.14
CA THR A 122 -16.04 42.03 -23.14
C THR A 122 -16.90 43.04 -22.40
N PRO A 123 -17.21 44.19 -23.02
CA PRO A 123 -16.33 45.28 -23.42
C PRO A 123 -16.22 46.39 -22.36
#